data_AF-I2GI26-F1
#
_entry.id   AF-I2GI26-F1
#
_cell.length_a   1.000
_cell.length_b   1.000
_cell.length_c   1.000
_cell.angle_alpha   90.00
_cell.angle_beta   90.00
_cell.angle_gamma   90.00
#
_symmetry.space_group_name_H-M   'P 1'
#
loop_
_entity.id
_entity.type
_entity.pdbx_description
1 polymer ?
#
loop_
_entity_poly.entity_id
_entity_poly.type
_entity_poly.pdbx_seq_one_letter_code
_entity_poly.pdbx_strand_id
1 'polypeptide(L)'
;MPITIKTASFTVESYDVTVNQATDGNRRVIHLTSPDLSHGIRFKAWILFFKTNFSGSASARHVNNLEGTNFDPRQITVWGDPSLFDGFYAVLNSESPVTFSFDYEVGSSQPNEDQKDIRSYQLFTSKETPGDFEQKFRTVFQGLTSLSSTEKLS
;
A
#
# COMPACT_ATOMS: atom_id res chain seq x y z
N MET A 1 6.29 -12.68 -19.59
CA MET A 1 4.91 -12.31 -19.96
C MET A 1 4.70 -10.84 -19.62
N PRO A 2 3.84 -10.08 -20.33
CA PRO A 2 3.65 -8.66 -20.04
C PRO A 2 2.99 -8.48 -18.66
N ILE A 3 3.61 -7.64 -17.84
CA ILE A 3 3.06 -7.19 -16.55
C ILE A 3 2.35 -5.87 -16.82
N THR A 4 1.09 -5.77 -16.42
CA THR A 4 0.33 -4.51 -16.49
C THR A 4 0.27 -3.89 -15.10
N ILE A 5 0.68 -2.63 -14.97
CA ILE A 5 0.50 -1.88 -13.72
C ILE A 5 -0.87 -1.19 -13.76
N LYS A 6 -1.65 -1.37 -12.69
CA LYS A 6 -2.90 -0.65 -12.46
C LYS A 6 -2.78 0.19 -11.20
N THR A 7 -3.47 1.33 -11.20
CA THR A 7 -3.56 2.22 -10.05
C THR A 7 -5.00 2.25 -9.57
N ALA A 8 -5.18 2.20 -8.26
CA ALA A 8 -6.46 2.45 -7.61
C ALA A 8 -6.27 3.50 -6.52
N SER A 9 -7.25 4.38 -6.38
CA SER A 9 -7.23 5.46 -5.40
C SER A 9 -8.64 5.79 -4.92
N PHE A 10 -8.73 6.28 -3.68
CA PHE A 10 -9.98 6.77 -3.11
C PHE A 10 -9.71 7.84 -2.05
N THR A 11 -10.65 8.80 -1.96
CA THR A 11 -10.64 9.81 -0.91
C THR A 11 -11.04 9.17 0.42
N VAL A 12 -10.29 9.47 1.47
CA VAL A 12 -10.55 8.98 2.84
C VAL A 12 -11.61 9.87 3.48
N GLU A 13 -12.71 9.26 3.92
CA GLU A 13 -13.75 9.92 4.75
C GLU A 13 -13.44 9.77 6.23
N SER A 14 -13.07 8.55 6.63
CA SER A 14 -12.79 8.20 8.01
C SER A 14 -11.64 7.21 8.10
N TYR A 15 -10.96 7.22 9.24
CA TYR A 15 -9.91 6.26 9.55
C TYR A 15 -9.96 5.85 11.02
N ASP A 16 -9.54 4.62 11.28
CA ASP A 16 -9.37 4.08 12.63
C ASP A 16 -7.95 3.58 12.80
N VAL A 17 -7.37 3.79 13.98
CA VAL A 17 -6.02 3.33 14.30
C VAL A 17 -6.07 2.32 15.41
N THR A 18 -5.49 1.15 15.17
CA THR A 18 -5.31 0.11 16.20
C THR A 18 -3.84 -0.04 16.52
N VAL A 19 -3.49 0.03 17.81
CA VAL A 19 -2.13 -0.20 18.30
C VAL A 19 -2.17 -1.28 19.36
N ASN A 20 -1.53 -2.42 19.07
CA ASN A 20 -1.39 -3.53 19.99
C ASN A 20 0.08 -3.73 20.35
N GLN A 21 0.39 -3.89 21.63
CA GLN A 21 1.73 -4.28 22.04
C GLN A 21 1.92 -5.78 21.81
N ALA A 22 3.00 -6.16 21.13
CA ALA A 22 3.39 -7.55 20.95
C ALA A 22 4.87 -7.74 21.33
N THR A 23 5.27 -8.98 21.56
CA THR A 23 6.64 -9.35 21.97
C THR A 23 7.69 -8.99 20.92
N ASP A 24 7.30 -8.86 19.66
CA ASP A 24 8.14 -8.51 18.50
C ASP A 24 8.11 -7.01 18.13
N GLY A 25 7.36 -6.21 18.90
CA GLY A 25 7.19 -4.77 18.70
C GLY A 25 5.72 -4.36 18.64
N ASN A 26 5.48 -3.05 18.53
CA ASN A 26 4.12 -2.53 18.40
C ASN A 26 3.51 -2.92 17.05
N ARG A 27 2.33 -3.55 17.09
CA ARG A 27 1.50 -3.84 15.93
C ARG A 27 0.54 -2.71 15.70
N ARG A 28 0.85 -1.89 14.69
CA ARG A 28 0.08 -0.69 14.34
C ARG A 28 -0.68 -0.95 13.04
N VAL A 29 -1.96 -0.61 13.02
CA VAL A 29 -2.82 -0.77 11.84
C VAL A 29 -3.62 0.51 11.65
N ILE A 30 -3.70 0.97 10.41
CA ILE A 30 -4.59 2.05 10.01
C ILE A 30 -5.66 1.47 9.08
N HIS A 31 -6.93 1.59 9.48
CA HIS A 31 -8.09 1.28 8.65
C HIS A 31 -8.55 2.58 7.98
N LEU A 32 -8.71 2.56 6.66
CA LEU A 32 -9.19 3.69 5.86
C LEU A 32 -10.54 3.32 5.25
N THR A 33 -11.49 4.25 5.27
CA THR A 33 -12.81 4.07 4.67
C THR A 33 -13.17 5.29 3.82
N SER A 34 -13.64 5.05 2.59
CA SER A 34 -14.14 6.12 1.70
C SER A 34 -15.57 6.54 2.04
N PRO A 35 -16.04 7.68 1.50
CA PRO A 35 -17.46 7.98 1.46
C PRO A 35 -18.25 6.86 0.79
N ASP A 36 -19.53 6.79 1.11
CA ASP A 36 -20.44 5.89 0.42
C ASP A 36 -20.64 6.32 -1.03
N LEU A 37 -20.48 5.38 -1.95
CA LEU A 37 -20.84 5.60 -3.35
C LEU A 37 -22.35 5.45 -3.51
N SER A 38 -22.90 6.03 -4.58
CA SER A 38 -24.23 5.64 -5.04
C SER A 38 -24.27 4.11 -5.17
N HIS A 39 -25.14 3.45 -4.39
CA HIS A 39 -25.31 1.99 -4.20
C HIS A 39 -24.66 1.33 -2.97
N GLY A 40 -24.19 2.08 -1.96
CA GLY A 40 -23.81 1.47 -0.66
C GLY A 40 -22.41 0.85 -0.65
N ILE A 41 -21.60 1.12 -1.68
CA ILE A 41 -20.28 0.52 -1.86
C ILE A 41 -19.23 1.51 -1.37
N ARG A 42 -18.35 1.04 -0.47
CA ARG A 42 -17.22 1.81 0.06
C ARG A 42 -15.90 1.15 -0.30
N PHE A 43 -14.88 1.97 -0.51
CA PHE A 43 -13.51 1.52 -0.48
C PHE A 43 -13.05 1.38 0.97
N LYS A 44 -12.33 0.30 1.27
CA LYS A 44 -11.71 -0.01 2.55
C LYS A 44 -10.27 -0.43 2.32
N ALA A 45 -9.34 0.12 3.08
CA ALA A 45 -7.95 -0.31 3.06
C ALA A 45 -7.41 -0.49 4.49
N TRP A 46 -6.73 -1.60 4.74
CA TRP A 46 -6.04 -1.87 6.00
C TRP A 46 -4.54 -1.82 5.77
N ILE A 47 -3.85 -0.88 6.40
CA ILE A 47 -2.40 -0.73 6.27
C ILE A 47 -1.74 -1.24 7.55
N LEU A 48 -0.97 -2.33 7.41
CA LEU A 48 -0.36 -3.07 8.51
C LEU A 48 1.11 -2.61 8.69
N PHE A 49 1.40 -1.93 9.80
CA PHE A 49 2.71 -1.34 10.12
C PHE A 49 3.41 -2.10 11.25
N PHE A 50 3.82 -3.34 10.98
CA PHE A 50 4.61 -4.14 11.92
C PHE A 50 5.56 -5.10 11.23
N LYS A 51 6.60 -5.52 11.96
CA LYS A 51 7.56 -6.49 11.46
C LYS A 51 6.85 -7.78 11.10
N THR A 52 6.98 -8.21 9.85
CA THR A 52 6.53 -9.54 9.44
C THR A 52 7.71 -10.49 9.54
N ASN A 53 7.54 -11.64 10.18
CA ASN A 53 8.54 -12.71 10.17
C ASN A 53 8.47 -13.56 8.89
N PHE A 54 7.97 -13.01 7.79
CA PHE A 54 7.99 -13.72 6.51
C PHE A 54 9.41 -13.65 5.93
N SER A 55 10.06 -14.80 5.88
CA SER A 55 11.33 -14.99 5.18
C SER A 55 11.10 -14.82 3.67
N GLY A 56 11.20 -13.59 3.17
CA GLY A 56 11.17 -13.29 1.75
C GLY A 56 10.87 -11.81 1.47
N SER A 57 11.41 -11.29 0.37
CA SER A 57 11.12 -9.96 -0.22
C SER A 57 9.61 -9.69 -0.51
N ALA A 58 8.76 -10.68 -0.22
CA ALA A 58 7.40 -10.82 -0.69
C ALA A 58 6.35 -10.09 0.18
N SER A 59 6.44 -10.11 1.51
CA SER A 59 5.31 -9.68 2.36
C SER A 59 4.98 -8.18 2.29
N ALA A 60 5.96 -7.30 2.14
CA ALA A 60 5.72 -5.87 1.92
C ALA A 60 5.26 -5.55 0.48
N ARG A 61 5.34 -6.53 -0.43
CA ARG A 61 5.06 -6.38 -1.86
C ARG A 61 3.72 -6.94 -2.26
N HIS A 62 2.81 -7.23 -1.34
CA HIS A 62 1.51 -7.76 -1.70
C HIS A 62 0.37 -6.89 -1.19
N VAL A 63 -0.67 -6.83 -2.02
CA VAL A 63 -1.99 -6.32 -1.65
C VAL A 63 -2.97 -7.48 -1.76
N ASN A 64 -3.67 -7.75 -0.66
CA ASN A 64 -4.62 -8.85 -0.56
C ASN A 64 -6.03 -8.30 -0.52
N ASN A 65 -6.98 -9.03 -1.08
CA ASN A 65 -8.37 -8.71 -0.88
C ASN A 65 -8.77 -8.91 0.60
N LEU A 66 -9.57 -8.00 1.17
CA LEU A 66 -10.13 -8.19 2.52
C LEU A 66 -11.21 -9.26 2.52
N GLU A 67 -12.04 -9.31 1.46
CA GLU A 67 -13.19 -10.22 1.37
C GLU A 67 -13.41 -10.72 -0.08
N GLY A 68 -13.67 -12.02 -0.24
CA GLY A 68 -14.04 -12.61 -1.53
C GLY A 68 -12.91 -13.40 -2.21
N THR A 69 -13.21 -13.93 -3.41
CA THR A 69 -12.36 -14.93 -4.10
C THR A 69 -11.51 -14.36 -5.23
N ASN A 70 -11.78 -13.13 -5.68
CA ASN A 70 -11.01 -12.45 -6.73
C ASN A 70 -10.52 -11.12 -6.17
N PHE A 71 -9.37 -10.62 -6.60
CA PHE A 71 -8.86 -9.33 -6.14
C PHE A 71 -9.83 -8.18 -6.46
N ASP A 72 -10.26 -7.45 -5.42
CA ASP A 72 -11.06 -6.23 -5.54
C ASP A 72 -10.27 -5.05 -4.96
N PRO A 73 -9.87 -4.06 -5.78
CA PRO A 73 -9.12 -2.90 -5.29
C PRO A 73 -9.94 -2.02 -4.32
N ARG A 74 -11.25 -2.27 -4.17
CA ARG A 74 -12.10 -1.58 -3.20
C ARG A 74 -11.91 -2.10 -1.78
N GLN A 75 -11.39 -3.29 -1.58
CA GLN A 75 -11.29 -3.86 -0.24
C GLN A 75 -9.94 -4.54 -0.08
N ILE A 76 -8.97 -3.85 0.49
CA ILE A 76 -7.58 -4.32 0.46
C ILE A 76 -6.86 -4.31 1.81
N THR A 77 -5.89 -5.19 1.95
CA THR A 77 -4.86 -5.16 2.99
C THR A 77 -3.50 -4.92 2.36
N VAL A 78 -2.73 -3.98 2.91
CA VAL A 78 -1.37 -3.63 2.48
C VAL A 78 -0.43 -3.74 3.67
N TRP A 79 0.71 -4.39 3.48
CA TRP A 79 1.80 -4.34 4.46
C TRP A 79 2.66 -3.11 4.22
N GLY A 80 2.68 -2.22 5.21
CA GLY A 80 3.46 -0.99 5.16
C GLY A 80 4.78 -1.09 5.93
N ASP A 81 5.75 -0.26 5.54
CA ASP A 81 6.98 -0.08 6.31
C ASP A 81 6.64 0.52 7.68
N PRO A 82 6.95 -0.15 8.81
CA PRO A 82 6.63 0.34 10.15
C PRO A 82 7.15 1.76 10.46
N SER A 83 8.23 2.20 9.80
CA SER A 83 8.80 3.55 9.97
C SER A 83 7.90 4.67 9.43
N LEU A 84 6.99 4.35 8.51
CA LEU A 84 6.11 5.34 7.86
C LEU A 84 4.81 5.60 8.64
N PHE A 85 4.53 4.81 9.68
CA PHE A 85 3.29 4.92 10.44
C PHE A 85 3.04 6.34 10.97
N ASP A 86 4.03 6.94 11.64
CA ASP A 86 3.85 8.22 12.31
C ASP A 86 3.59 9.35 11.31
N GLY A 87 4.19 9.25 10.11
CA GLY A 87 3.95 10.14 9.00
C GLY A 87 2.54 9.99 8.39
N PHE A 88 2.12 8.76 8.14
CA PHE A 88 0.76 8.47 7.66
C PHE A 88 -0.30 8.98 8.65
N TYR A 89 -0.09 8.70 9.94
CA TYR A 89 -0.98 9.15 11.00
C TYR A 89 -1.04 10.68 11.10
N ALA A 90 0.10 11.37 10.99
CA ALA A 90 0.15 12.82 11.01
C ALA A 90 -0.69 13.43 9.86
N VAL A 91 -0.49 12.96 8.63
CA VAL A 91 -1.26 13.44 7.46
C VAL A 91 -2.75 13.22 7.64
N LEU A 92 -3.16 12.02 8.06
CA LEU A 92 -4.58 11.70 8.28
C LEU A 92 -5.22 12.56 9.37
N ASN A 93 -4.46 12.94 10.39
CA ASN A 93 -4.95 13.72 11.53
C ASN A 93 -4.95 15.25 11.28
N SER A 94 -4.04 15.77 10.46
CA SER A 94 -3.91 17.23 10.25
C SER A 94 -4.46 17.75 8.92
N GLU A 95 -4.69 16.88 7.94
CA GLU A 95 -5.07 17.30 6.59
C GLU A 95 -6.44 16.78 6.16
N SER A 96 -7.11 17.55 5.30
CA SER A 96 -8.34 17.16 4.63
C SER A 96 -8.55 18.02 3.38
N PRO A 97 -8.93 17.44 2.22
CA PRO A 97 -9.16 16.01 1.98
C PRO A 97 -7.85 15.22 1.76
N VAL A 98 -7.82 13.97 2.23
CA VAL A 98 -6.71 13.03 2.03
C VAL A 98 -7.15 11.93 1.05
N THR A 99 -6.28 11.57 0.11
CA THR A 99 -6.50 10.48 -0.85
C THR A 99 -5.45 9.40 -0.63
N PHE A 100 -5.90 8.16 -0.55
CA PHE A 100 -5.02 6.98 -0.57
C PHE A 100 -4.92 6.45 -2.00
N SER A 101 -3.72 6.07 -2.42
CA SER A 101 -3.48 5.48 -3.73
C SER A 101 -2.43 4.38 -3.65
N PHE A 102 -2.60 3.37 -4.48
CA PHE A 102 -1.66 2.27 -4.61
C PHE A 102 -1.59 1.76 -6.05
N ASP A 103 -0.39 1.31 -6.42
CA ASP A 103 -0.10 0.68 -7.70
C ASP A 103 0.10 -0.82 -7.49
N TYR A 104 -0.54 -1.63 -8.33
CA TYR A 104 -0.43 -3.08 -8.26
C TYR A 104 -0.25 -3.72 -9.63
N GLU A 105 0.39 -4.88 -9.64
CA GLU A 105 0.67 -5.67 -10.84
C GLU A 105 -0.46 -6.61 -11.16
N VAL A 106 -0.82 -6.66 -12.44
CA VAL A 106 -1.69 -7.70 -13.00
C VAL A 106 -0.85 -8.52 -13.97
N GLY A 107 -0.49 -9.73 -13.53
CA GLY A 107 0.15 -10.72 -14.38
C GLY A 107 -0.87 -11.30 -15.37
N SER A 108 -0.51 -11.35 -16.66
CA SER A 108 -1.41 -11.89 -17.71
C SER A 108 -1.72 -13.39 -17.54
N SER A 109 -0.87 -14.14 -16.84
CA SER A 109 -1.07 -15.57 -16.53
C SER A 109 -2.03 -15.80 -15.37
N GLN A 110 -2.17 -14.83 -14.47
CA GLN A 110 -2.86 -14.96 -13.19
C GLN A 110 -3.72 -13.71 -12.89
N PRO A 111 -4.65 -13.33 -13.79
CA PRO A 111 -5.45 -12.13 -13.62
C PRO A 111 -6.38 -12.21 -12.41
N ASN A 112 -6.83 -13.41 -12.04
CA ASN A 112 -7.90 -13.63 -11.06
C ASN A 112 -7.42 -13.99 -9.65
N GLU A 113 -6.11 -13.99 -9.38
CA GLU A 113 -5.63 -14.17 -8.01
C GLU A 113 -6.21 -13.11 -7.07
N ASP A 114 -6.53 -13.52 -5.85
CA ASP A 114 -7.03 -12.73 -4.73
C ASP A 114 -5.95 -11.85 -4.08
N GLN A 115 -4.69 -12.13 -4.41
CA GLN A 115 -3.50 -11.37 -4.06
C GLN A 115 -2.85 -10.79 -5.32
N LYS A 116 -2.31 -9.57 -5.22
CA LYS A 116 -1.53 -8.90 -6.27
C LYS A 116 -0.26 -8.31 -5.71
N ASP A 117 0.76 -8.13 -6.55
CA ASP A 117 1.98 -7.46 -6.13
C ASP A 117 1.78 -5.95 -6.09
N ILE A 118 2.10 -5.29 -4.96
CA ILE A 118 2.07 -3.84 -4.81
C ILE A 118 3.43 -3.24 -5.15
N ARG A 119 3.42 -2.20 -6.00
CA ARG A 119 4.63 -1.47 -6.43
C ARG A 119 4.86 -0.22 -5.61
N SER A 120 3.78 0.48 -5.30
CA SER A 120 3.83 1.66 -4.46
C SER A 120 2.50 1.89 -3.76
N TYR A 121 2.53 2.57 -2.63
CA TYR A 121 1.35 3.14 -1.98
C TYR A 121 1.72 4.46 -1.33
N GLN A 122 0.74 5.37 -1.22
CA GLN A 122 0.94 6.71 -0.68
C GLN A 122 -0.37 7.36 -0.24
N LEU A 123 -0.26 8.37 0.61
CA LEU A 123 -1.29 9.37 0.88
C LEU A 123 -0.91 10.68 0.19
N PHE A 124 -1.89 11.39 -0.36
CA PHE A 124 -1.69 12.73 -0.91
C PHE A 124 -2.92 13.62 -0.66
N THR A 125 -2.73 14.94 -0.71
CA THR A 125 -3.81 15.91 -0.45
C THR A 125 -3.99 16.88 -1.60
N SER A 126 -5.18 17.47 -1.72
CA SER A 126 -5.53 18.34 -2.86
C SER A 126 -4.88 19.73 -2.80
N LYS A 127 -4.09 20.03 -1.77
CA LYS A 127 -3.47 21.35 -1.54
C LYS A 127 -2.04 21.46 -2.09
N GLU A 128 -1.51 20.43 -2.76
CA GLU A 128 -0.09 20.36 -3.11
C GLU A 128 0.21 20.88 -4.53
N THR A 129 1.14 21.84 -4.63
CA THR A 129 1.70 22.34 -5.90
C THR A 129 2.69 21.31 -6.49
N PRO A 130 2.79 21.15 -7.82
CA PRO A 130 3.75 20.23 -8.43
C PRO A 130 5.20 20.61 -8.04
N GLY A 131 5.89 19.73 -7.32
CA GLY A 131 7.29 19.93 -6.88
C GLY A 131 7.57 19.67 -5.40
N ASP A 132 6.54 19.59 -4.54
CA ASP A 132 6.70 19.27 -3.10
C ASP A 132 6.83 17.74 -2.83
N PHE A 133 6.78 16.94 -3.90
CA PHE A 133 6.43 15.52 -3.88
C PHE A 133 7.62 14.56 -3.73
N GLU A 134 8.87 14.98 -3.89
CA GLU A 134 9.99 14.01 -3.92
C GLU A 134 10.32 13.38 -2.57
N GLN A 135 9.71 13.79 -1.45
CA GLN A 135 10.20 13.35 -0.14
C GLN A 135 9.20 12.98 0.94
N LYS A 136 7.90 13.26 0.81
CA LYS A 136 7.05 13.21 2.01
C LYS A 136 6.65 11.78 2.41
N PHE A 137 5.86 11.00 1.65
CA PHE A 137 5.48 9.64 2.11
C PHE A 137 5.18 8.61 1.00
N ARG A 138 6.06 8.48 0.00
CA ARG A 138 5.94 7.44 -1.03
C ARG A 138 6.83 6.23 -0.73
N THR A 139 6.23 5.06 -0.58
CA THR A 139 7.00 3.80 -0.57
C THR A 139 7.07 3.26 -2.00
N VAL A 140 8.29 3.10 -2.53
CA VAL A 140 8.52 2.45 -3.82
C VAL A 140 9.26 1.14 -3.58
N PHE A 141 8.67 0.02 -3.99
CA PHE A 141 9.35 -1.27 -3.95
C PHE A 141 10.25 -1.40 -5.18
N GLN A 142 11.55 -1.08 -5.02
CA GLN A 142 12.52 -1.32 -6.08
C GLN A 142 12.70 -2.83 -6.32
N GLY A 143 12.57 -3.25 -7.57
CA GLY A 143 12.90 -4.61 -7.99
C GLY A 143 14.40 -4.83 -7.87
N LEU A 144 14.81 -5.96 -7.28
CA LEU A 144 16.16 -6.51 -7.46
C LEU A 144 16.31 -6.88 -8.94
N THR A 145 16.76 -5.94 -9.77
CA THR A 145 17.52 -6.32 -10.96
C THR A 145 18.92 -6.64 -10.48
N SER A 146 19.18 -7.92 -10.19
CA SER A 146 20.54 -8.44 -10.11
C SER A 146 21.20 -8.27 -11.48
N LEU A 147 21.96 -7.20 -11.66
CA LEU A 147 23.05 -7.20 -12.63
C LEU A 147 24.27 -7.71 -11.88
N SER A 148 24.51 -9.01 -12.03
CA SER A 148 25.82 -9.60 -11.76
C SER A 148 26.84 -8.90 -12.65
N SER A 149 27.56 -7.93 -12.10
CA SER A 149 28.82 -7.49 -12.68
C SER A 149 29.84 -8.60 -12.46
N THR A 150 29.88 -9.58 -13.36
CA THR A 150 31.09 -10.34 -13.62
C THR A 150 32.10 -9.37 -14.24
N GLU A 151 32.92 -8.74 -13.40
CA GLU A 151 34.23 -8.27 -13.86
C GLU A 151 35.06 -9.52 -14.18
N LYS A 152 35.17 -9.83 -15.48
CA LYS A 152 36.29 -10.61 -15.99
C LYS A 152 37.53 -9.74 -15.87
N LEU A 153 38.38 -10.05 -14.89
CA LEU A 153 39.79 -9.68 -14.93
C LEU A 153 40.49 -10.71 -15.82
N SER A 154 40.99 -10.26 -16.96
CA SER A 154 41.98 -10.93 -17.81
C SER A 154 43.12 -9.96 -18.06
#